data_AF-A0A0Q0K0Y7-F1
#
_entry.id   AF-A0A0Q0K0Y7-F1
#
_cell.length_a   1.000
_cell.length_b   1.000
_cell.length_c   1.000
_cell.angle_alpha   90.00
_cell.angle_beta   90.00
_cell.angle_gamma   90.00
#
_symmetry.space_group_name_H-M   'P 1'
#
loop_
_entity.id
_entity.type
_entity.pdbx_description
1 polymer ?
#
loop_
_entity_poly.entity_id
_entity_poly.type
_entity_poly.pdbx_seq_one_letter_code
_entity_poly.pdbx_strand_id
1 'polypeptide(L)'
;NTAPEAEQRDLMAQIIDVSIPPNMHPSVQDAMQYVISRSGYALCPPTTDHVNILFTRPLPSAQYKLGPMSLRNTLQVLAGPAWQVKVNEVTRDVCFVLRP
;
A
#
# COMPACT_ATOMS: atom_id res chain seq x y z
N ASN A 1 21.51 1.10 -25.55
CA ASN A 1 21.49 1.38 -24.10
C ASN A 1 20.45 0.50 -23.44
N THR A 2 20.88 -0.53 -22.71
CA THR A 2 20.03 -1.52 -22.02
C THR A 2 20.01 -1.26 -20.51
N ALA A 3 19.93 0.01 -20.10
CA ALA A 3 19.88 0.37 -18.70
C ALA A 3 18.47 0.07 -18.15
N PRO A 4 18.34 -0.47 -16.93
CA PRO A 4 17.02 -0.78 -16.37
C PRO A 4 16.21 0.49 -16.12
N GLU A 5 14.90 0.38 -16.26
CA GLU A 5 13.94 1.45 -16.01
C GLU A 5 13.89 1.82 -14.52
N ALA A 6 13.36 3.01 -14.21
CA ALA A 6 13.33 3.50 -12.83
C ALA A 6 12.54 2.57 -11.90
N GLU A 7 11.41 2.04 -12.34
CA GLU A 7 10.58 1.09 -11.58
C GLU A 7 11.22 -0.30 -11.40
N GLN A 8 12.14 -0.67 -12.30
CA GLN A 8 12.93 -1.91 -12.15
C GLN A 8 14.04 -1.75 -11.10
N ARG A 9 14.46 -0.51 -10.81
CA ARG A 9 15.44 -0.19 -9.76
C ARG A 9 14.78 0.11 -8.41
N ASP A 10 13.65 0.82 -8.45
CA ASP A 10 12.83 1.18 -7.30
C ASP A 10 11.44 0.57 -7.47
N LEU A 11 11.25 -0.59 -6.84
CA LEU A 11 9.99 -1.32 -6.90
C LEU A 11 8.83 -0.52 -6.27
N MET A 12 9.09 0.46 -5.39
CA MET A 12 8.05 1.35 -4.86
C MET A 12 7.58 2.40 -5.86
N ALA A 13 8.33 2.62 -6.95
CA ALA A 13 7.99 3.53 -8.03
C ALA A 13 7.12 2.89 -9.13
N GLN A 14 6.91 1.57 -9.10
CA GLN A 14 6.05 0.84 -10.03
C GLN A 14 4.67 1.50 -10.13
N ILE A 15 4.23 1.78 -11.36
CA ILE A 15 2.90 2.34 -11.61
C ILE A 15 1.86 1.22 -11.59
N ILE A 16 0.85 1.37 -10.74
CA ILE A 16 -0.23 0.41 -10.59
C ILE A 16 -1.59 1.07 -10.81
N ASP A 17 -2.54 0.25 -11.25
CA ASP A 17 -3.96 0.55 -11.30
C ASP A 17 -4.68 -0.48 -10.43
N VAL A 18 -5.51 -0.01 -9.51
CA VAL A 18 -6.22 -0.82 -8.54
C VAL A 18 -7.70 -0.73 -8.82
N SER A 19 -8.32 -1.87 -9.09
CA SER A 19 -9.76 -2.00 -9.21
C SER A 19 -10.26 -3.12 -8.29
N ILE A 20 -10.82 -2.74 -7.16
CA ILE A 20 -11.44 -3.66 -6.20
C ILE A 20 -12.91 -3.87 -6.59
N PRO A 21 -13.40 -5.13 -6.66
CA PRO A 21 -14.80 -5.40 -6.97
C PRO A 21 -15.77 -4.72 -5.98
N PRO A 22 -16.81 -4.00 -6.46
CA PRO A 22 -17.69 -3.21 -5.60
C PRO A 22 -18.61 -4.06 -4.71
N ASN A 23 -18.78 -5.34 -5.03
CA ASN A 23 -19.53 -6.30 -4.22
C ASN A 23 -18.73 -6.84 -3.04
N MET A 24 -17.45 -6.48 -2.91
CA MET A 24 -16.63 -6.78 -1.75
C MET A 24 -16.73 -5.65 -0.73
N HIS A 25 -16.63 -6.01 0.54
CA HIS A 25 -16.50 -5.07 1.65
C HIS A 25 -15.17 -5.30 2.38
N PRO A 26 -14.04 -5.07 1.69
CA PRO A 26 -12.72 -5.31 2.28
C PRO A 26 -12.43 -4.29 3.39
N SER A 27 -11.58 -4.71 4.31
CA SER A 27 -10.88 -3.78 5.18
C SER A 27 -9.78 -3.04 4.42
N VAL A 28 -9.24 -1.98 5.02
CA VAL A 28 -8.05 -1.29 4.50
C VAL A 28 -6.86 -2.26 4.41
N GLN A 29 -6.72 -3.20 5.36
CA GLN A 29 -5.68 -4.22 5.31
C GLN A 29 -5.82 -5.13 4.08
N ASP A 30 -7.03 -5.62 3.80
CA ASP A 30 -7.28 -6.48 2.63
C ASP A 30 -6.92 -5.76 1.32
N ALA A 31 -7.29 -4.48 1.21
CA ALA A 31 -6.95 -3.64 0.06
C ALA A 31 -5.43 -3.45 -0.08
N MET A 32 -4.73 -3.18 1.02
CA MET A 32 -3.27 -3.07 1.02
C MET A 32 -2.60 -4.39 0.62
N GLN A 33 -3.08 -5.52 1.14
CA GLN A 33 -2.60 -6.85 0.77
C GLN A 33 -2.80 -7.15 -0.72
N TYR A 34 -3.96 -6.78 -1.26
CA TYR A 34 -4.24 -6.87 -2.68
C TYR A 34 -3.23 -6.07 -3.51
N VAL A 35 -2.99 -4.81 -3.12
CA VAL A 35 -2.04 -3.89 -3.77
C VAL A 35 -0.60 -4.41 -3.75
N ILE A 36 -0.14 -4.97 -2.64
CA ILE A 36 1.24 -5.45 -2.52
C ILE A 36 1.48 -6.84 -3.13
N SER A 37 0.43 -7.61 -3.44
CA SER A 37 0.50 -9.05 -3.76
C SER A 37 1.49 -9.45 -4.87
N ARG A 38 1.81 -8.54 -5.80
CA ARG A 38 2.79 -8.78 -6.89
C ARG A 38 3.96 -7.80 -6.89
N SER A 39 4.10 -7.00 -5.84
CA SER A 39 5.14 -5.97 -5.74
C SER A 39 6.51 -6.52 -5.30
N GLY A 40 6.54 -7.71 -4.72
CA GLY A 40 7.71 -8.26 -4.03
C GLY A 40 7.88 -7.76 -2.59
N TYR A 41 6.95 -6.95 -2.07
CA TYR A 41 6.90 -6.54 -0.67
C TYR A 41 5.84 -7.31 0.12
N ALA A 42 6.03 -7.41 1.43
CA ALA A 42 5.06 -7.86 2.42
C ALA A 42 4.59 -6.69 3.31
N LEU A 43 3.40 -6.81 3.90
CA LEU A 43 2.95 -5.87 4.94
C LEU A 43 3.54 -6.29 6.28
N CYS A 44 4.01 -5.32 7.06
CA CYS A 44 4.33 -5.55 8.46
C CYS A 44 3.07 -5.99 9.22
N PRO A 45 3.18 -6.89 10.21
CA PRO A 45 2.08 -7.20 11.09
C PRO A 45 1.65 -5.96 11.88
N PRO A 46 0.40 -5.90 12.41
CA PRO A 46 -0.06 -4.79 13.23
C PRO A 46 0.64 -4.81 14.60
N THR A 47 1.84 -4.27 14.66
CA THR A 47 2.70 -4.25 15.86
C THR A 47 2.26 -3.23 16.91
N THR A 48 1.33 -2.33 16.58
CA THR A 48 0.80 -1.30 17.49
C THR A 48 -0.73 -1.23 17.39
N ASP A 49 -1.38 -0.80 18.46
CA ASP A 49 -2.84 -0.61 18.50
C ASP A 49 -3.33 0.36 17.42
N HIS A 50 -2.57 1.41 17.15
CA HIS A 50 -2.90 2.36 16.10
C HIS A 50 -2.94 1.70 14.71
N VAL A 51 -1.95 0.86 14.39
CA VAL A 51 -1.91 0.16 13.09
C VAL A 51 -3.09 -0.82 12.99
N ASN A 52 -3.43 -1.50 14.09
CA ASN A 52 -4.61 -2.35 14.14
C ASN A 52 -5.91 -1.57 13.87
N ILE A 53 -6.03 -0.34 14.39
CA ILE A 53 -7.17 0.54 14.08
C ILE A 53 -7.24 0.84 12.58
N LEU A 54 -6.12 1.16 11.91
CA LEU A 54 -6.09 1.40 10.48
C LEU A 54 -6.53 0.15 9.70
N PHE A 55 -5.90 -0.98 9.99
CA PHE A 55 -6.07 -2.23 9.26
C PHE A 55 -7.50 -2.75 9.30
N THR A 56 -8.19 -2.56 10.43
CA THR A 56 -9.56 -3.03 10.63
C THR A 56 -10.64 -2.07 10.12
N ARG A 57 -10.28 -0.87 9.63
CA ARG A 57 -11.29 0.04 9.06
C ARG A 57 -11.86 -0.51 7.75
N PRO A 58 -13.16 -0.31 7.49
CA PRO A 58 -13.73 -0.61 6.19
C PRO A 58 -13.07 0.27 5.12
N LEU A 59 -12.85 -0.30 3.94
CA LEU A 59 -12.33 0.46 2.80
C LEU A 59 -13.37 1.51 2.35
N PRO A 60 -13.02 2.80 2.32
CA PRO A 60 -13.91 3.84 1.78
C PRO A 60 -14.21 3.61 0.30
N SER A 61 -15.44 3.91 -0.13
CA SER A 61 -15.88 3.72 -1.52
C SER A 61 -15.00 4.46 -2.55
N ALA A 62 -14.49 5.63 -2.19
CA ALA A 62 -13.58 6.42 -3.02
C ALA A 62 -12.23 5.71 -3.32
N GLN A 63 -11.88 4.66 -2.56
CA GLN A 63 -10.61 3.92 -2.70
C GLN A 63 -10.76 2.59 -3.46
N TYR A 64 -11.95 2.26 -3.97
CA TYR A 64 -12.15 1.04 -4.77
C TYR A 64 -11.50 1.12 -6.15
N LYS A 65 -11.25 2.34 -6.64
CA LYS A 65 -10.55 2.61 -7.89
C LYS A 65 -9.45 3.62 -7.63
N LEU A 66 -8.20 3.21 -7.76
CA LEU A 66 -7.03 4.05 -7.54
C LEU A 66 -6.04 3.90 -8.69
N GLY A 67 -5.54 5.02 -9.19
CA GLY A 67 -4.45 5.06 -10.17
C GLY A 67 -4.85 5.69 -11.51
N PRO A 68 -3.91 5.71 -12.47
CA PRO A 68 -2.55 5.18 -12.37
C PRO A 68 -1.67 6.03 -11.43
N MET A 69 -0.99 5.39 -10.47
CA MET A 69 -0.02 6.05 -9.59
C MET A 69 1.00 5.04 -9.04
N SER A 70 2.09 5.52 -8.41
CA SER A 70 3.10 4.61 -7.86
C SER A 70 2.56 3.76 -6.72
N LEU A 71 3.10 2.55 -6.54
CA LEU A 71 2.80 1.65 -5.43
C LEU A 71 2.85 2.39 -4.08
N ARG A 72 3.91 3.17 -3.84
CA ARG A 72 4.06 3.98 -2.62
C ARG A 72 2.91 4.97 -2.42
N ASN A 73 2.49 5.66 -3.48
CA ASN A 73 1.40 6.63 -3.41
C ASN A 73 0.06 5.95 -3.15
N THR A 74 -0.20 4.82 -3.81
CA THR A 74 -1.42 4.02 -3.57
C THR A 74 -1.50 3.59 -2.11
N LEU A 75 -0.41 3.05 -1.54
CA LEU A 75 -0.36 2.64 -0.13
C LEU A 75 -0.56 3.83 0.82
N GLN A 76 -0.01 4.99 0.47
CA GLN A 76 -0.19 6.22 1.25
C GLN A 76 -1.64 6.73 1.20
N VAL A 77 -2.32 6.62 0.05
CA VAL A 77 -3.74 6.97 -0.11
C VAL A 77 -4.63 6.03 0.69
N LEU A 78 -4.37 4.72 0.62
CA LEU A 78 -5.08 3.71 1.41
C LEU A 78 -4.93 3.95 2.92
N ALA A 79 -3.71 4.28 3.37
CA ALA A 79 -3.46 4.57 4.78
C ALA A 79 -4.13 5.88 5.24
N GLY A 80 -4.14 6.90 4.38
CA GLY A 80 -4.67 8.23 4.67
C GLY A 80 -3.64 9.19 5.27
N PRO A 81 -4.02 10.45 5.50
CA PRO A 81 -3.09 11.56 5.77
C PRO A 81 -2.43 11.51 7.15
N ALA A 82 -3.03 10.84 8.13
CA ALA A 82 -2.46 10.68 9.47
C ALA A 82 -1.24 9.74 9.50
N TRP A 83 -1.01 8.99 8.42
CA TRP A 83 -0.04 7.91 8.35
C TRP A 83 1.13 8.25 7.44
N GLN A 84 2.29 7.66 7.73
CA GLN A 84 3.46 7.64 6.87
C GLN A 84 3.80 6.20 6.50
N VAL A 85 4.03 5.96 5.21
CA VAL A 85 4.57 4.68 4.71
C VAL A 85 6.06 4.58 5.02
N LYS A 86 6.47 3.52 5.72
CA LYS A 86 7.86 3.14 5.95
C LYS A 86 8.17 1.87 5.20
N VAL A 87 9.30 1.85 4.50
CA VAL A 87 9.72 0.69 3.71
C VAL A 87 11.07 0.22 4.23
N ASN A 88 11.17 -1.06 4.54
CA ASN A 88 12.44 -1.73 4.78
C ASN A 88 12.85 -2.43 3.48
N GLU A 89 13.80 -1.87 2.74
CA GLU A 89 14.25 -2.41 1.46
C GLU A 89 15.02 -3.74 1.59
N VAL A 90 15.58 -4.03 2.78
CA VAL A 90 16.35 -5.26 3.03
C VAL A 90 15.41 -6.45 3.20
N THR A 91 14.39 -6.32 4.05
CA THR A 91 13.40 -7.38 4.28
C THR A 91 12.23 -7.31 3.30
N ARG A 92 12.11 -6.21 2.54
CA ARG A 92 10.99 -5.86 1.67
C ARG A 92 9.66 -5.83 2.42
N ASP A 93 9.67 -5.12 3.55
CA ASP A 93 8.46 -4.89 4.34
C ASP A 93 7.95 -3.46 4.21
N VAL A 94 6.63 -3.31 4.20
CA VAL A 94 5.92 -2.04 4.28
C VAL A 94 5.21 -1.93 5.62
N CYS A 95 5.62 -0.96 6.42
CA CYS A 95 5.01 -0.62 7.69
C CYS A 95 4.32 0.75 7.61
N PHE A 96 3.40 0.99 8.55
CA PHE A 96 2.73 2.28 8.71
C PHE A 96 3.01 2.83 10.11
N VAL A 97 3.36 4.11 10.17
CA VAL A 97 3.56 4.85 11.43
C VAL A 97 2.76 6.14 11.40
N LEU A 98 2.35 6.64 12.55
CA LEU A 98 1.71 7.96 12.63
C LEU A 98 2.71 9.04 12.20
N ARG A 99 2.21 10.07 11.53
CA ARG A 99 3.03 11.26 11.27
C ARG A 99 3.30 12.00 12.59
N PRO A 100 4.48 12.62 12.73
CA PRO A 100 4.79 13.50 13.86
C PRO A 100 3.83 14.67 13.98
#